data_AF-A0A5J4R2D2-F1
#
_entry.id   AF-A0A5J4R2D2-F1
#
_cell.length_a   1.000
_cell.length_b   1.000
_cell.length_c   1.000
_cell.angle_alpha   90.00
_cell.angle_beta   90.00
_cell.angle_gamma   90.00
#
_symmetry.space_group_name_H-M   'P 1'
#
loop_
_entity.id
_entity.type
_entity.pdbx_description
1 polymer ?
#
loop_
_entity_poly.entity_id
_entity_poly.type
_entity_poly.pdbx_seq_one_letter_code
_entity_poly.pdbx_strand_id
1 'polypeptide(L)'
;MKKSFLIIPFLAGLLALGSCAEEAKLSSVSEVNLSSLLYLEFTVNETEKCPVVFQYSEEGELNDTILIMVEQLKTKAKVKIFTLIDPAIQINLTVGEEVTFNEDDILLITLTLGGASKTYYVRMQEKEQEKSKSFFYVVKTSDVDDAGGKYYLNEAKAEKLIAVSETNYEGYADFTKTNWDNIGIVKPDLSGVFDVDGGFYPEQSYGSFVLTENTIGGGLHFKINGPWADWTWTGGNEAIVAPGVWKLNFDTSTNQLDLLEVQWAITGTATNDGVQAMTYTSPNKTWSVTANLSAGNIRFITIPISEGDPIITYGMASKTHLSETGNVII
;
A
#
# COMPACT_ATOMS: atom_id res chain seq x y z
N MET A 1 -8.31 68.28 24.66
CA MET A 1 -8.94 68.84 25.88
C MET A 1 -9.15 67.68 26.86
N LYS A 2 -8.67 67.81 28.09
CA LYS A 2 -8.72 66.80 29.17
C LYS A 2 -10.15 66.53 29.66
N LYS A 3 -10.47 65.29 30.06
CA LYS A 3 -10.75 64.87 31.46
C LYS A 3 -11.20 63.38 31.57
N SER A 4 -10.30 62.58 32.14
CA SER A 4 -10.45 61.60 33.24
C SER A 4 -11.68 61.74 34.18
N PHE A 5 -12.14 60.81 35.02
CA PHE A 5 -11.81 59.44 35.49
C PHE A 5 -13.02 58.97 36.35
N LEU A 6 -13.26 57.67 36.53
CA LEU A 6 -13.62 57.09 37.85
C LEU A 6 -13.27 55.59 37.92
N ILE A 7 -12.52 55.22 38.95
CA ILE A 7 -12.14 53.86 39.40
C ILE A 7 -12.87 53.59 40.73
N ILE A 8 -13.05 52.31 41.10
CA ILE A 8 -12.91 51.67 42.45
C ILE A 8 -14.01 50.57 42.66
N PRO A 9 -13.75 49.37 43.26
CA PRO A 9 -12.54 48.53 43.31
C PRO A 9 -12.80 46.97 43.32
N PHE A 10 -11.70 46.21 43.23
CA PHE A 10 -11.39 44.90 43.84
C PHE A 10 -12.51 43.94 44.34
N LEU A 11 -12.47 42.70 43.85
CA LEU A 11 -12.25 41.55 44.73
C LEU A 11 -11.31 40.54 44.07
N ALA A 12 -10.16 40.34 44.70
CA ALA A 12 -9.14 39.38 44.33
C ALA A 12 -9.59 37.95 44.69
N GLY A 13 -9.50 37.05 43.71
CA GLY A 13 -9.46 35.61 43.91
C GLY A 13 -8.14 35.09 43.36
N LEU A 14 -7.15 34.99 44.25
CA LEU A 14 -5.82 34.47 43.99
C LEU A 14 -5.88 32.94 44.10
N LEU A 15 -5.67 32.21 43.00
CA LEU A 15 -5.07 30.88 43.03
C LEU A 15 -4.15 30.74 41.83
N ALA A 16 -2.89 31.09 42.07
CA ALA A 16 -1.78 30.51 41.34
C ALA A 16 -1.74 29.02 41.72
N LEU A 17 -2.01 28.16 40.75
CA LEU A 17 -1.52 26.78 40.76
C LEU A 17 -0.72 26.61 39.48
N GLY A 18 0.52 26.17 39.67
CA GLY A 18 1.59 26.26 38.70
C GLY A 18 1.23 25.64 37.36
N SER A 19 1.63 26.33 36.29
CA SER A 19 1.99 25.62 35.07
C SER A 19 3.23 24.79 35.38
N CYS A 20 3.03 23.59 35.93
CA CYS A 20 3.87 22.48 35.52
C CYS A 20 3.58 22.31 34.03
N ALA A 21 4.37 22.99 33.19
CA ALA A 21 4.78 22.34 31.97
C ALA A 21 5.49 21.08 32.46
N GLU A 22 4.76 19.97 32.49
CA GLU A 22 5.39 18.67 32.47
C GLU A 22 6.09 18.66 31.11
N GLU A 23 7.35 19.12 31.10
CA GLU A 23 8.30 18.61 30.13
C GLU A 23 8.08 17.10 30.17
N ALA A 24 7.58 16.54 29.06
CA ALA A 24 7.51 15.11 28.88
C ALA A 24 8.94 14.61 29.02
N LYS A 25 9.32 14.31 30.27
CA LYS A 25 10.56 13.67 30.59
C LYS A 25 10.40 12.32 29.95
N LEU A 26 11.10 12.10 28.83
CA LEU A 26 11.26 10.76 28.27
C LEU A 26 11.58 9.87 29.47
N SER A 27 10.68 8.95 29.79
CA SER A 27 10.88 8.02 30.88
C SER A 27 12.25 7.39 30.66
N SER A 28 13.17 7.56 31.61
CA SER A 28 14.50 6.97 31.52
C SER A 28 14.33 5.50 31.18
N VAL A 29 14.89 5.08 30.05
CA VAL A 29 14.80 3.69 29.59
C VAL A 29 15.39 2.82 30.69
N SER A 30 14.56 1.98 31.32
CA SER A 30 15.00 1.13 32.44
C SER A 30 15.58 -0.20 32.00
N GLU A 31 15.47 -0.53 30.70
CA GLU A 31 15.82 -1.84 30.17
C GLU A 31 16.26 -1.73 28.71
N VAL A 32 17.32 -2.47 28.34
CA VAL A 32 17.82 -2.48 26.97
C VAL A 32 17.00 -3.46 26.14
N ASN A 33 16.27 -2.93 25.16
CA ASN A 33 15.50 -3.71 24.22
C ASN A 33 15.72 -3.25 22.77
N LEU A 34 15.28 -4.06 21.79
CA LEU A 34 15.49 -3.74 20.37
C LEU A 34 14.65 -2.54 19.90
N SER A 35 13.54 -2.24 20.57
CA SER A 35 12.77 -1.01 20.32
C SER A 35 13.53 0.27 20.72
N SER A 36 14.67 0.15 21.40
CA SER A 36 15.60 1.26 21.60
C SER A 36 16.36 1.66 20.34
N LEU A 37 16.42 0.78 19.33
CA LEU A 37 16.96 1.06 18.01
C LEU A 37 15.84 1.60 17.10
N LEU A 38 15.78 2.91 16.92
CA LEU A 38 14.74 3.56 16.11
C LEU A 38 14.98 3.40 14.60
N TYR A 39 16.26 3.40 14.20
CA TYR A 39 16.64 3.29 12.80
C TYR A 39 18.02 2.66 12.66
N LEU A 40 18.20 1.82 11.65
CA LEU A 40 19.48 1.26 11.24
C LEU A 40 19.44 1.03 9.72
N GLU A 41 20.48 1.46 9.03
CA GLU A 41 20.60 1.32 7.59
C GLU A 41 22.03 0.95 7.22
N PHE A 42 22.15 0.01 6.29
CA PHE A 42 23.41 -0.42 5.70
C PHE A 42 23.50 0.03 4.24
N THR A 43 24.73 0.07 3.74
CA THR A 43 25.01 0.15 2.31
C THR A 43 25.69 -1.15 1.86
N VAL A 44 25.09 -1.84 0.91
CA VAL A 44 25.61 -3.07 0.29
C VAL A 44 26.06 -2.74 -1.13
N ASN A 45 27.15 -3.35 -1.62
CA ASN A 45 27.72 -3.05 -2.95
C ASN A 45 27.96 -1.56 -3.22
N GLU A 46 28.36 -0.79 -2.19
CA GLU A 46 28.62 0.66 -2.22
C GLU A 46 27.43 1.58 -2.54
N THR A 47 26.34 1.05 -3.08
CA THR A 47 25.24 1.84 -3.66
C THR A 47 23.86 1.41 -3.18
N GLU A 48 23.67 0.14 -2.83
CA GLU A 48 22.38 -0.38 -2.39
C GLU A 48 22.13 0.05 -0.94
N LYS A 49 21.07 0.83 -0.72
CA LYS A 49 20.65 1.26 0.62
C LYS A 49 19.68 0.25 1.20
N CYS A 50 20.06 -0.38 2.31
CA CYS A 50 19.32 -1.45 2.94
C CYS A 50 18.90 -1.00 4.35
N PRO A 51 17.74 -0.34 4.52
CA PRO A 51 17.17 -0.11 5.83
C PRO A 51 16.77 -1.44 6.46
N VAL A 52 16.93 -1.54 7.77
CA VAL A 52 16.53 -2.72 8.54
C VAL A 52 15.00 -2.80 8.66
N VAL A 53 14.47 -4.00 8.50
CA VAL A 53 13.06 -4.35 8.70
C VAL A 53 12.91 -5.11 10.01
N PHE A 54 12.15 -4.53 10.93
CA PHE A 54 11.79 -5.17 12.19
C PHE A 54 10.73 -6.25 11.97
N GLN A 55 10.94 -7.44 12.55
CA GLN A 55 10.02 -8.56 12.46
C GLN A 55 9.21 -8.67 13.75
N TYR A 56 7.93 -8.97 13.63
CA TYR A 56 7.03 -9.18 14.77
C TYR A 56 6.48 -10.60 14.73
N SER A 57 6.28 -11.20 15.90
CA SER A 57 5.55 -12.46 16.03
C SER A 57 4.06 -12.26 15.69
N GLU A 58 3.33 -13.35 15.49
CA GLU A 58 1.86 -13.31 15.30
C GLU A 58 1.13 -12.66 16.50
N GLU A 59 1.74 -12.70 17.68
CA GLU A 59 1.24 -12.09 18.91
C GLU A 59 1.65 -10.61 19.05
N GLY A 60 2.39 -10.06 18.08
CA GLY A 60 2.81 -8.65 18.02
C GLY A 60 4.08 -8.32 18.80
N GLU A 61 4.83 -9.32 19.26
CA GLU A 61 6.09 -9.10 19.96
C GLU A 61 7.25 -8.94 18.98
N LEU A 62 8.16 -8.00 19.27
CA LEU A 62 9.33 -7.75 18.43
C LEU A 62 10.30 -8.94 18.50
N ASN A 63 10.64 -9.50 17.34
CA ASN A 63 11.56 -10.63 17.24
C ASN A 63 13.00 -10.18 17.50
N ASP A 64 13.84 -11.05 18.05
CA ASP A 64 15.26 -10.76 18.28
C ASP A 64 16.07 -10.76 16.96
N THR A 65 15.45 -11.15 15.84
CA THR A 65 16.01 -11.07 14.47
C THR A 65 15.35 -9.97 13.66
N ILE A 66 16.16 -9.15 13.02
CA ILE A 66 15.77 -8.09 12.09
C ILE A 66 16.42 -8.33 10.74
N LEU A 67 15.78 -7.87 9.65
CA LEU A 67 16.20 -8.21 8.30
C LEU A 67 16.82 -7.02 7.59
N ILE A 68 17.80 -7.27 6.74
CA ILE A 68 18.15 -6.36 5.64
C ILE A 68 17.87 -7.07 4.33
N MET A 69 17.09 -6.44 3.46
CA MET A 69 16.72 -6.98 2.16
C MET A 69 17.73 -6.51 1.10
N VAL A 70 18.34 -7.46 0.38
CA VAL A 70 19.40 -7.19 -0.63
C VAL A 70 19.04 -7.78 -1.99
N GLU A 71 19.50 -7.18 -3.10
CA GLU A 71 19.31 -7.76 -4.44
C GLU A 71 20.06 -9.10 -4.62
N GLN A 72 21.21 -9.24 -3.96
CA GLN A 72 22.04 -10.44 -3.95
C GLN A 72 22.74 -10.55 -2.61
N LEU A 73 22.84 -11.76 -2.05
CA LEU A 73 23.56 -12.00 -0.80
C LEU A 73 25.02 -11.57 -0.94
N LYS A 74 25.51 -10.90 0.11
CA LYS A 74 26.89 -10.47 0.26
C LYS A 74 27.34 -10.75 1.68
N THR A 75 28.61 -11.07 1.82
CA THR A 75 29.22 -11.28 3.14
C THR A 75 29.55 -9.99 3.86
N LYS A 76 29.43 -8.82 3.21
CA LYS A 76 29.86 -7.52 3.74
C LYS A 76 28.85 -6.42 3.47
N ALA A 77 28.72 -5.51 4.43
CA ALA A 77 27.95 -4.28 4.29
C ALA A 77 28.63 -3.14 5.05
N LYS A 78 28.32 -1.89 4.70
CA LYS A 78 28.81 -0.70 5.40
C LYS A 78 27.71 -0.07 6.23
N VAL A 79 27.94 0.23 7.51
CA VAL A 79 26.96 0.93 8.36
C VAL A 79 26.79 2.35 7.84
N LYS A 80 25.58 2.71 7.40
CA LYS A 80 25.31 4.05 6.84
C LYS A 80 24.84 5.02 7.91
N ILE A 81 23.90 4.59 8.74
CA ILE A 81 23.35 5.40 9.84
C ILE A 81 22.62 4.50 10.82
N PHE A 82 22.56 4.93 12.08
CA PHE A 82 21.62 4.41 13.06
C PHE A 82 21.12 5.53 13.97
N THR A 83 20.00 5.30 14.64
CA THR A 83 19.41 6.21 15.63
C THR A 83 18.89 5.41 16.80
N LEU A 84 19.28 5.82 18.01
CA LEU A 84 18.85 5.24 19.27
C LEU A 84 17.86 6.19 19.96
N ILE A 85 16.91 5.64 20.70
CA ILE A 85 15.89 6.41 21.42
C ILE A 85 16.47 7.25 22.57
N ASP A 86 17.55 6.76 23.17
CA ASP A 86 18.23 7.40 24.30
C ASP A 86 19.75 7.44 24.00
N PRO A 87 20.40 8.62 24.06
CA PRO A 87 21.84 8.75 23.82
C PRO A 87 22.72 8.03 24.85
N ALA A 88 22.18 7.60 26.00
CA ALA A 88 22.89 6.78 26.98
C ALA A 88 23.05 5.30 26.54
N ILE A 89 22.25 4.87 25.56
CA ILE A 89 22.35 3.52 24.99
C ILE A 89 23.52 3.47 24.02
N GLN A 90 24.29 2.40 24.09
CA GLN A 90 25.40 2.14 23.19
C GLN A 90 25.07 0.94 22.28
N ILE A 91 25.52 1.00 21.03
CA ILE A 91 25.48 -0.12 20.09
C ILE A 91 26.91 -0.44 19.65
N ASN A 92 27.23 -1.72 19.45
CA ASN A 92 28.52 -2.18 18.93
C ASN A 92 28.68 -1.98 17.41
N LEU A 93 28.21 -0.85 16.88
CA LEU A 93 28.34 -0.47 15.47
C LEU A 93 28.89 0.94 15.37
N THR A 94 29.77 1.18 14.39
CA THR A 94 30.25 2.53 14.07
C THR A 94 29.77 2.96 12.68
N VAL A 95 29.23 4.17 12.57
CA VAL A 95 28.86 4.72 11.24
C VAL A 95 30.09 4.78 10.34
N GLY A 96 29.98 4.23 9.14
CA GLY A 96 31.05 4.13 8.16
C GLY A 96 31.90 2.86 8.26
N GLU A 97 31.68 2.02 9.26
CA GLU A 97 32.36 0.72 9.43
C GLU A 97 31.87 -0.30 8.41
N GLU A 98 32.78 -1.14 7.91
CA GLU A 98 32.44 -2.34 7.14
C GLU A 98 32.26 -3.51 8.11
N VAL A 99 31.06 -4.08 8.12
CA VAL A 99 30.69 -5.24 8.91
C VAL A 99 30.66 -6.49 8.03
N THR A 100 30.93 -7.65 8.63
CA THR A 100 30.92 -8.94 7.95
C THR A 100 29.82 -9.83 8.52
N PHE A 101 28.96 -10.35 7.65
CA PHE A 101 27.96 -11.36 7.98
C PHE A 101 28.61 -12.75 7.99
N ASN A 102 28.17 -13.62 8.88
CA ASN A 102 28.69 -14.99 8.98
C ASN A 102 28.15 -15.90 7.86
N GLU A 103 28.47 -17.19 7.91
CA GLU A 103 28.03 -18.19 6.92
C GLU A 103 26.50 -18.42 6.90
N ASP A 104 25.78 -17.99 7.94
CA ASP A 104 24.32 -18.03 8.03
C ASP A 104 23.67 -16.68 7.66
N ASP A 105 24.43 -15.79 7.02
CA ASP A 105 24.02 -14.42 6.65
C ASP A 105 23.59 -13.57 7.85
N ILE A 106 24.21 -13.78 9.02
CA ILE A 106 23.89 -13.11 10.29
C ILE A 106 25.04 -12.21 10.74
N LEU A 107 24.67 -11.01 11.19
CA LEU A 107 25.49 -10.07 11.95
C LEU A 107 24.90 -9.90 13.35
N LEU A 108 25.75 -9.93 14.38
CA LEU A 108 25.33 -9.69 15.77
C LEU A 108 25.47 -8.22 16.14
N ILE A 109 24.38 -7.64 16.65
CA ILE A 109 24.40 -6.31 17.26
C ILE A 109 24.07 -6.43 18.74
N THR A 110 24.75 -5.65 19.57
CA THR A 110 24.58 -5.63 21.02
C THR A 110 24.27 -4.23 21.44
N LEU A 111 23.13 -4.05 22.09
CA LEU A 111 22.74 -2.82 22.76
C LEU A 111 23.17 -2.89 24.22
N THR A 112 23.66 -1.78 24.78
CA THR A 112 24.16 -1.69 26.16
C THR A 112 23.66 -0.41 26.83
N LEU A 113 23.19 -0.50 28.08
CA LEU A 113 22.81 0.63 28.94
C LEU A 113 23.18 0.31 30.38
N GLY A 114 23.96 1.19 31.03
CA GLY A 114 24.26 1.07 32.47
C GLY A 114 24.91 -0.25 32.91
N GLY A 115 25.57 -0.97 31.99
CA GLY A 115 26.20 -2.27 32.24
C GLY A 115 25.32 -3.49 31.92
N ALA A 116 24.03 -3.31 31.62
CA ALA A 116 23.19 -4.35 31.04
C ALA A 116 23.38 -4.39 29.51
N SER A 117 23.43 -5.59 28.93
CA SER A 117 23.59 -5.78 27.48
C SER A 117 22.64 -6.85 26.96
N LYS A 118 22.05 -6.62 25.78
CA LYS A 118 21.27 -7.63 25.04
C LYS A 118 21.71 -7.66 23.57
N THR A 119 21.83 -8.87 23.02
CA THR A 119 22.28 -9.13 21.66
C THR A 119 21.11 -9.52 20.76
N TYR A 120 21.17 -9.04 19.51
CA TYR A 120 20.18 -9.23 18.45
C TYR A 120 20.87 -9.66 17.15
N TYR A 121 20.07 -10.18 16.23
CA TYR A 121 20.54 -10.72 14.96
C TYR A 121 20.06 -9.83 13.81
N VAL A 122 20.98 -9.33 12.99
CA VAL A 122 20.66 -8.76 11.69
C VAL A 122 20.90 -9.85 10.65
N ARG A 123 19.85 -10.32 9.99
CA ARG A 123 19.96 -11.31 8.91
C ARG A 123 19.87 -10.62 7.55
N MET A 124 20.83 -10.90 6.69
CA MET A 124 20.73 -10.55 5.28
C MET A 124 19.84 -11.56 4.58
N GLN A 125 18.89 -11.05 3.81
CA GLN A 125 17.97 -11.87 3.05
C GLN A 125 17.91 -11.31 1.63
N GLU A 126 18.11 -12.17 0.65
CA GLU A 126 17.82 -11.82 -0.73
C GLU A 126 16.36 -11.39 -0.83
N LYS A 127 16.12 -10.22 -1.43
CA LYS A 127 14.84 -9.93 -2.03
C LYS A 127 14.56 -11.10 -2.93
N GLU A 128 13.47 -11.84 -2.69
CA GLU A 128 12.98 -12.73 -3.71
C GLU A 128 12.91 -11.88 -4.99
N GLN A 129 13.56 -12.33 -6.07
CA GLN A 129 13.30 -11.71 -7.35
C GLN A 129 11.82 -11.92 -7.63
N GLU A 130 11.03 -10.88 -7.35
CA GLU A 130 9.58 -10.75 -7.52
C GLU A 130 9.13 -10.91 -9.00
N LYS A 131 9.98 -11.47 -9.86
CA LYS A 131 9.68 -11.68 -11.27
C LYS A 131 8.86 -12.93 -11.56
N SER A 132 8.72 -13.91 -10.66
CA SER A 132 7.99 -15.14 -11.02
C SER A 132 6.60 -15.30 -10.43
N LYS A 133 6.18 -14.52 -9.41
CA LYS A 133 4.86 -14.68 -8.77
C LYS A 133 4.28 -13.44 -8.08
N SER A 134 4.90 -12.26 -8.14
CA SER A 134 4.40 -11.12 -7.35
C SER A 134 3.30 -10.32 -8.04
N PHE A 135 3.13 -10.50 -9.36
CA PHE A 135 2.08 -9.81 -10.09
C PHE A 135 1.67 -10.55 -11.37
N PHE A 136 0.67 -10.03 -12.08
CA PHE A 136 0.34 -10.31 -13.48
C PHE A 136 0.11 -9.00 -14.21
N TYR A 137 0.34 -8.95 -15.51
CA TYR A 137 -0.04 -7.80 -16.32
C TYR A 137 -1.47 -7.95 -16.85
N VAL A 138 -2.16 -6.83 -17.05
CA VAL A 138 -3.41 -6.79 -17.82
C VAL A 138 -3.10 -6.16 -19.18
N VAL A 139 -3.43 -6.88 -20.26
CA VAL A 139 -3.40 -6.37 -21.64
C VAL A 139 -4.82 -6.19 -22.13
N LYS A 140 -5.03 -5.13 -22.90
CA LYS A 140 -6.29 -4.77 -23.55
C LYS A 140 -6.14 -4.78 -25.06
N THR A 141 -7.23 -5.00 -25.79
CA THR A 141 -7.24 -4.84 -27.26
C THR A 141 -6.78 -3.44 -27.70
N SER A 142 -7.10 -2.40 -26.93
CA SER A 142 -6.69 -1.02 -27.18
C SER A 142 -5.22 -0.72 -26.93
N ASP A 143 -4.49 -1.60 -26.24
CA ASP A 143 -3.08 -1.41 -26.00
C ASP A 143 -2.34 -1.65 -27.32
N VAL A 144 -1.75 -0.58 -27.85
CA VAL A 144 -1.10 -0.59 -29.16
C VAL A 144 0.38 -0.25 -29.05
N ASP A 145 1.19 -0.85 -29.93
CA ASP A 145 2.57 -0.42 -30.13
C ASP A 145 2.65 0.91 -30.90
N ASP A 146 3.88 1.42 -31.09
CA ASP A 146 4.13 2.67 -31.82
C ASP A 146 3.67 2.62 -33.30
N ALA A 147 3.47 1.43 -33.85
CA ALA A 147 2.95 1.20 -35.21
C ALA A 147 1.43 0.98 -35.26
N GLY A 148 0.73 1.02 -34.11
CA GLY A 148 -0.71 0.78 -34.00
C GLY A 148 -1.11 -0.69 -33.94
N GLY A 149 -0.16 -1.61 -33.75
CA GLY A 149 -0.40 -3.04 -33.57
C GLY A 149 -1.08 -3.31 -32.22
N LYS A 150 -2.29 -3.87 -32.26
CA LYS A 150 -3.13 -4.17 -31.08
C LYS A 150 -2.56 -5.27 -30.18
N TYR A 151 -3.06 -5.32 -28.95
CA TYR A 151 -2.68 -6.28 -27.92
C TYR A 151 -1.22 -6.21 -27.49
N TYR A 152 -0.64 -5.03 -27.54
CA TYR A 152 0.75 -4.80 -27.21
C TYR A 152 0.92 -4.54 -25.71
N LEU A 153 1.76 -5.33 -25.03
CA LEU A 153 2.13 -5.11 -23.64
C LEU A 153 3.28 -4.11 -23.54
N ASN A 154 2.99 -2.93 -23.00
CA ASN A 154 4.02 -2.02 -22.50
C ASN A 154 4.20 -2.22 -20.98
N GLU A 155 5.21 -2.99 -20.58
CA GLU A 155 5.45 -3.37 -19.17
C GLU A 155 5.55 -2.17 -18.19
N ALA A 156 5.98 -1.01 -18.69
CA ALA A 156 6.13 0.20 -17.88
C ALA A 156 4.81 0.94 -17.62
N LYS A 157 3.77 0.68 -18.42
CA LYS A 157 2.48 1.37 -18.36
C LYS A 157 1.30 0.46 -18.04
N ALA A 158 1.45 -0.84 -18.31
CA ALA A 158 0.41 -1.83 -18.13
C ALA A 158 -0.11 -1.85 -16.70
N GLU A 159 -1.42 -2.10 -16.58
CA GLU A 159 -2.02 -2.38 -15.27
C GLU A 159 -1.48 -3.70 -14.74
N LYS A 160 -1.43 -3.82 -13.42
CA LYS A 160 -0.90 -4.98 -12.74
C LYS A 160 -1.90 -5.50 -11.72
N LEU A 161 -2.04 -6.81 -11.66
CA LEU A 161 -2.66 -7.52 -10.53
C LEU A 161 -1.54 -7.93 -9.59
N ILE A 162 -1.57 -7.51 -8.35
CA ILE A 162 -0.51 -7.80 -7.36
C ILE A 162 -0.96 -8.95 -6.48
N ALA A 163 -0.02 -9.83 -6.10
CA ALA A 163 -0.31 -10.94 -5.21
C ALA A 163 -0.85 -10.44 -3.85
N VAL A 164 -2.01 -10.97 -3.45
CA VAL A 164 -2.58 -10.80 -2.11
C VAL A 164 -2.47 -12.08 -1.28
N SER A 165 -2.29 -13.23 -1.95
CA SER A 165 -1.90 -14.50 -1.36
C SER A 165 -1.09 -15.32 -2.38
N GLU A 166 -0.68 -16.53 -2.02
CA GLU A 166 0.08 -17.41 -2.92
C GLU A 166 -0.59 -17.65 -4.29
N THR A 167 -1.92 -17.67 -4.32
CA THR A 167 -2.70 -17.99 -5.53
C THR A 167 -3.60 -16.86 -5.99
N ASN A 168 -3.88 -15.86 -5.15
CA ASN A 168 -4.81 -14.77 -5.45
C ASN A 168 -4.08 -13.46 -5.72
N TYR A 169 -4.55 -12.76 -6.74
CA TYR A 169 -3.99 -11.50 -7.21
C TYR A 169 -5.11 -10.47 -7.35
N GLU A 170 -4.88 -9.24 -6.91
CA GLU A 170 -5.85 -8.15 -6.97
C GLU A 170 -5.26 -6.95 -7.71
N GLY A 171 -6.07 -6.27 -8.52
CA GLY A 171 -5.70 -5.00 -9.12
C GLY A 171 -6.89 -4.25 -9.68
N TYR A 172 -6.61 -3.09 -10.26
CA TYR A 172 -7.60 -2.26 -10.93
C TYR A 172 -7.17 -2.00 -12.37
N ALA A 173 -8.15 -1.90 -13.27
CA ALA A 173 -7.92 -1.54 -14.65
C ALA A 173 -8.82 -0.38 -15.08
N ASP A 174 -8.20 0.60 -15.74
CA ASP A 174 -8.86 1.78 -16.29
C ASP A 174 -9.35 1.54 -17.72
N PHE A 175 -10.65 1.44 -17.90
CA PHE A 175 -11.35 1.32 -19.18
C PHE A 175 -12.18 2.57 -19.51
N THR A 176 -11.92 3.71 -18.86
CA THR A 176 -12.69 4.95 -19.06
C THR A 176 -12.66 5.51 -20.49
N LYS A 177 -11.71 5.05 -21.32
CA LYS A 177 -11.53 5.49 -22.71
C LYS A 177 -11.97 4.46 -23.74
N THR A 178 -12.42 3.28 -23.32
CA THR A 178 -12.69 2.16 -24.22
C THR A 178 -13.93 1.41 -23.78
N ASN A 179 -14.78 1.06 -24.74
CA ASN A 179 -15.86 0.11 -24.53
C ASN A 179 -15.53 -1.12 -25.38
N TRP A 180 -15.82 -2.31 -24.87
CA TRP A 180 -15.66 -3.57 -25.61
C TRP A 180 -14.21 -3.99 -25.91
N ASP A 181 -13.24 -3.51 -25.13
CA ASP A 181 -11.91 -4.14 -25.16
C ASP A 181 -12.01 -5.60 -24.73
N ASN A 182 -11.24 -6.46 -25.38
CA ASN A 182 -10.93 -7.77 -24.82
C ASN A 182 -9.77 -7.58 -23.84
N ILE A 183 -9.79 -8.30 -22.73
CA ILE A 183 -8.73 -8.22 -21.71
C ILE A 183 -8.10 -9.59 -21.49
N GLY A 184 -6.81 -9.62 -21.22
CA GLY A 184 -6.08 -10.85 -20.92
C GLY A 184 -5.08 -10.63 -19.81
N ILE A 185 -4.83 -11.70 -19.04
CA ILE A 185 -3.93 -11.68 -17.89
C ILE A 185 -2.62 -12.34 -18.29
N VAL A 186 -1.55 -11.55 -18.42
CA VAL A 186 -0.26 -12.00 -18.95
C VAL A 186 0.70 -12.33 -17.81
N LYS A 187 1.38 -13.47 -17.92
CA LYS A 187 2.39 -13.91 -16.94
C LYS A 187 3.56 -12.92 -16.85
N PRO A 188 4.15 -12.73 -15.66
CA PRO A 188 5.34 -11.88 -15.49
C PRO A 188 6.53 -12.25 -16.37
N ASP A 189 6.71 -13.54 -16.61
CA ASP A 189 7.78 -14.08 -17.46
C ASP A 189 7.46 -14.04 -18.96
N LEU A 190 6.29 -13.48 -19.31
CA LEU A 190 5.79 -13.31 -20.68
C LEU A 190 5.59 -14.63 -21.44
N SER A 191 5.61 -15.77 -20.74
CA SER A 191 5.52 -17.10 -21.36
C SER A 191 4.11 -17.47 -21.81
N GLY A 192 3.09 -16.80 -21.26
CA GLY A 192 1.69 -17.11 -21.51
C GLY A 192 0.73 -16.01 -21.13
N VAL A 193 -0.50 -16.16 -21.62
CA VAL A 193 -1.65 -15.31 -21.30
C VAL A 193 -2.84 -16.18 -20.90
N PHE A 194 -3.60 -15.73 -19.92
CA PHE A 194 -4.90 -16.27 -19.57
C PHE A 194 -5.98 -15.42 -20.21
N ASP A 195 -6.84 -16.05 -21.00
CA ASP A 195 -7.97 -15.40 -21.65
C ASP A 195 -9.19 -16.32 -21.73
N VAL A 196 -10.30 -15.81 -22.24
CA VAL A 196 -11.49 -16.61 -22.56
C VAL A 196 -12.10 -16.12 -23.86
N ASP A 197 -12.65 -17.02 -24.68
CA ASP A 197 -13.50 -16.63 -25.79
C ASP A 197 -14.94 -16.43 -25.29
N GLY A 198 -15.19 -15.24 -24.74
CA GLY A 198 -16.44 -14.91 -24.10
C GLY A 198 -16.42 -13.53 -23.49
N GLY A 199 -17.53 -13.13 -22.90
CA GLY A 199 -17.67 -11.81 -22.31
C GLY A 199 -19.02 -11.63 -21.65
N PHE A 200 -19.21 -10.45 -21.07
CA PHE A 200 -20.50 -10.05 -20.54
C PHE A 200 -21.43 -9.69 -21.70
N TYR A 201 -22.55 -10.40 -21.81
CA TYR A 201 -23.66 -9.97 -22.64
C TYR A 201 -24.31 -8.77 -21.93
N PRO A 202 -24.70 -7.69 -22.66
CA PRO A 202 -24.77 -6.34 -22.09
C PRO A 202 -25.59 -6.22 -20.81
N GLU A 203 -25.29 -5.15 -20.04
CA GLU A 203 -25.93 -4.81 -18.76
C GLU A 203 -25.39 -5.57 -17.53
N GLN A 204 -24.12 -5.96 -17.54
CA GLN A 204 -23.46 -6.58 -16.37
C GLN A 204 -22.28 -5.73 -15.91
N SER A 205 -22.25 -5.45 -14.61
CA SER A 205 -21.20 -4.69 -13.91
C SER A 205 -20.40 -5.55 -12.94
N TYR A 206 -20.69 -6.85 -12.85
CA TYR A 206 -19.90 -7.82 -12.12
C TYR A 206 -20.03 -9.23 -12.71
N GLY A 207 -19.04 -10.09 -12.49
CA GLY A 207 -19.12 -11.51 -12.80
C GLY A 207 -17.78 -12.21 -12.79
N SER A 208 -17.76 -13.47 -13.19
CA SER A 208 -16.59 -14.35 -13.10
C SER A 208 -16.39 -15.13 -14.39
N PHE A 209 -15.13 -15.33 -14.78
CA PHE A 209 -14.75 -16.18 -15.90
C PHE A 209 -13.65 -17.16 -15.47
N VAL A 210 -13.77 -18.41 -15.88
CA VAL A 210 -12.64 -19.35 -15.82
C VAL A 210 -11.82 -19.18 -17.09
N LEU A 211 -10.59 -18.71 -16.94
CA LEU A 211 -9.69 -18.42 -18.06
C LEU A 211 -8.91 -19.68 -18.48
N THR A 212 -8.55 -19.71 -19.76
CA THR A 212 -7.67 -20.72 -20.35
C THR A 212 -6.29 -20.13 -20.53
N GLU A 213 -5.27 -20.87 -20.09
CA GLU A 213 -3.87 -20.49 -20.36
C GLU A 213 -3.51 -20.83 -21.80
N ASN A 214 -3.00 -19.85 -22.54
CA ASN A 214 -2.40 -20.01 -23.84
C ASN A 214 -0.90 -19.67 -23.77
N THR A 215 -0.07 -20.64 -24.15
CA THR A 215 1.38 -20.43 -24.28
C THR A 215 1.68 -19.60 -25.54
N ILE A 216 2.63 -18.67 -25.44
CA ILE A 216 3.02 -17.81 -26.56
C ILE A 216 4.48 -18.06 -26.91
N GLY A 217 4.79 -18.01 -28.21
CA GLY A 217 6.15 -18.19 -28.75
C GLY A 217 7.12 -17.03 -28.51
N GLY A 218 6.88 -16.20 -27.50
CA GLY A 218 7.64 -14.99 -27.17
C GLY A 218 7.13 -13.71 -27.87
N GLY A 219 7.58 -12.56 -27.35
CA GLY A 219 7.21 -11.23 -27.84
C GLY A 219 6.36 -10.44 -26.85
N LEU A 220 5.84 -9.29 -27.30
CA LEU A 220 5.01 -8.39 -26.50
C LEU A 220 3.58 -8.24 -27.04
N HIS A 221 3.18 -9.08 -28.01
CA HIS A 221 1.83 -9.05 -28.58
C HIS A 221 1.05 -10.30 -28.16
N PHE A 222 -0.06 -10.08 -27.45
CA PHE A 222 -0.84 -11.13 -26.80
C PHE A 222 -2.24 -11.15 -27.39
N LYS A 223 -2.47 -11.88 -28.49
CA LYS A 223 -3.81 -11.94 -29.09
C LYS A 223 -4.80 -12.54 -28.09
N ILE A 224 -5.83 -11.77 -27.74
CA ILE A 224 -6.81 -12.11 -26.71
C ILE A 224 -8.23 -12.07 -27.29
N ASN A 225 -9.05 -13.05 -26.94
CA ASN A 225 -10.44 -13.14 -27.40
C ASN A 225 -11.45 -12.59 -26.37
N GLY A 226 -11.05 -12.42 -25.11
CA GLY A 226 -11.90 -11.93 -24.01
C GLY A 226 -11.30 -12.23 -22.62
N PRO A 227 -11.99 -11.83 -21.52
CA PRO A 227 -13.36 -11.37 -21.54
C PRO A 227 -13.53 -10.00 -22.20
N TRP A 228 -14.66 -9.80 -22.88
CA TRP A 228 -15.11 -8.50 -23.38
C TRP A 228 -16.38 -8.05 -22.64
N ALA A 229 -16.56 -6.75 -22.46
CA ALA A 229 -17.75 -6.18 -21.83
C ALA A 229 -17.99 -4.74 -22.26
N ASP A 230 -19.18 -4.23 -21.95
CA ASP A 230 -19.41 -2.79 -21.94
C ASP A 230 -18.78 -2.20 -20.67
N TRP A 231 -17.50 -1.85 -20.74
CA TRP A 231 -16.71 -1.46 -19.57
C TRP A 231 -17.15 -0.16 -18.90
N THR A 232 -18.00 0.64 -19.52
CA THR A 232 -18.48 1.91 -18.95
C THR A 232 -19.99 1.89 -18.68
N TRP A 233 -20.52 0.70 -18.39
CA TRP A 233 -21.92 0.52 -18.05
C TRP A 233 -22.28 1.26 -16.76
N THR A 234 -23.44 1.91 -16.72
CA THR A 234 -23.87 2.68 -15.55
C THR A 234 -25.06 2.07 -14.83
N GLY A 235 -25.66 1.00 -15.36
CA GLY A 235 -26.90 0.43 -14.80
C GLY A 235 -28.10 1.37 -14.84
N GLY A 236 -27.97 2.55 -15.46
CA GLY A 236 -28.92 3.66 -15.28
C GLY A 236 -28.91 4.28 -13.87
N ASN A 237 -27.91 3.96 -13.05
CA ASN A 237 -27.76 4.50 -11.71
C ASN A 237 -27.10 5.89 -11.74
N GLU A 238 -27.87 6.94 -11.42
CA GLU A 238 -27.42 8.33 -11.43
C GLU A 238 -26.29 8.64 -10.43
N ALA A 239 -26.04 7.76 -9.46
CA ALA A 239 -24.93 7.89 -8.51
C ALA A 239 -23.57 7.47 -9.11
N ILE A 240 -23.56 6.89 -10.31
CA ILE A 240 -22.34 6.49 -11.03
C ILE A 240 -21.84 7.70 -11.82
N VAL A 241 -20.82 8.35 -11.29
CA VAL A 241 -20.22 9.58 -11.85
C VAL A 241 -18.87 9.33 -12.54
N ALA A 242 -18.31 8.13 -12.37
CA ALA A 242 -17.04 7.70 -12.95
C ALA A 242 -17.07 6.20 -13.32
N PRO A 243 -17.87 5.80 -14.34
CA PRO A 243 -17.84 4.43 -14.86
C PRO A 243 -16.50 4.13 -15.55
N GLY A 244 -16.19 2.86 -15.80
CA GLY A 244 -14.99 2.47 -16.54
C GLY A 244 -13.83 1.97 -15.69
N VAL A 245 -13.89 2.00 -14.36
CA VAL A 245 -12.82 1.45 -13.52
C VAL A 245 -13.28 0.11 -12.97
N TRP A 246 -12.49 -0.93 -13.19
CA TRP A 246 -12.85 -2.28 -12.77
C TRP A 246 -11.82 -2.83 -11.80
N LYS A 247 -12.32 -3.45 -10.72
CA LYS A 247 -11.53 -4.30 -9.85
C LYS A 247 -11.46 -5.70 -10.45
N LEU A 248 -10.26 -6.24 -10.49
CA LEU A 248 -9.94 -7.57 -11.00
C LEU A 248 -9.37 -8.40 -9.84
N ASN A 249 -9.90 -9.61 -9.63
CA ASN A 249 -9.29 -10.61 -8.76
C ASN A 249 -9.04 -11.88 -9.56
N PHE A 250 -7.80 -12.35 -9.57
CA PHE A 250 -7.40 -13.54 -10.33
C PHE A 250 -6.84 -14.61 -9.40
N ASP A 251 -7.45 -15.80 -9.43
CA ASP A 251 -7.00 -16.98 -8.70
C ASP A 251 -6.32 -17.96 -9.65
N THR A 252 -5.00 -18.08 -9.53
CA THR A 252 -4.17 -19.00 -10.34
C THR A 252 -4.40 -20.48 -10.04
N SER A 253 -5.05 -20.83 -8.92
CA SER A 253 -5.34 -22.23 -8.60
C SER A 253 -6.53 -22.78 -9.39
N THR A 254 -7.45 -21.90 -9.78
CA THR A 254 -8.67 -22.20 -10.54
C THR A 254 -8.69 -21.54 -11.92
N ASN A 255 -7.74 -20.64 -12.19
CA ASN A 255 -7.73 -19.69 -13.30
C ASN A 255 -8.99 -18.80 -13.36
N GLN A 256 -9.66 -18.59 -12.23
CA GLN A 256 -10.85 -17.76 -12.18
C GLN A 256 -10.47 -16.28 -12.10
N LEU A 257 -11.06 -15.46 -12.97
CA LEU A 257 -11.01 -14.00 -12.94
C LEU A 257 -12.38 -13.46 -12.54
N ASP A 258 -12.44 -12.81 -11.39
CA ASP A 258 -13.60 -12.07 -10.92
C ASP A 258 -13.45 -10.58 -11.26
N LEU A 259 -14.52 -10.01 -11.80
CA LEU A 259 -14.60 -8.64 -12.30
C LEU A 259 -15.72 -7.90 -11.57
N LEU A 260 -15.44 -6.66 -11.16
CA LEU A 260 -16.42 -5.76 -10.59
C LEU A 260 -16.14 -4.33 -11.06
N GLU A 261 -17.10 -3.67 -11.69
CA GLU A 261 -17.04 -2.24 -11.96
C GLU A 261 -17.20 -1.45 -10.66
N VAL A 262 -16.30 -0.50 -10.40
CA VAL A 262 -16.24 0.21 -9.13
C VAL A 262 -16.53 1.69 -9.30
N GLN A 263 -17.54 2.16 -8.58
CA GLN A 263 -17.73 3.57 -8.26
C GLN A 263 -17.41 3.77 -6.78
N TRP A 264 -16.23 4.32 -6.48
CA TRP A 264 -15.86 4.59 -5.09
C TRP A 264 -16.65 5.76 -4.51
N ALA A 265 -16.88 5.71 -3.20
CA ALA A 265 -17.54 6.73 -2.42
C ALA A 265 -16.98 6.75 -0.99
N ILE A 266 -17.17 7.88 -0.30
CA ILE A 266 -16.96 7.96 1.15
C ILE A 266 -18.30 7.94 1.89
N THR A 267 -18.31 7.39 3.09
CA THR A 267 -19.46 7.42 4.01
C THR A 267 -18.99 7.28 5.47
N GLY A 268 -19.92 7.33 6.42
CA GLY A 268 -19.67 7.14 7.86
C GLY A 268 -20.23 8.29 8.70
N THR A 269 -20.00 8.24 10.01
CA THR A 269 -20.57 9.25 10.92
C THR A 269 -20.04 10.66 10.64
N ALA A 270 -18.83 10.79 10.09
CA ALA A 270 -18.28 12.08 9.64
C ALA A 270 -19.07 12.69 8.46
N THR A 271 -19.77 11.87 7.67
CA THR A 271 -20.64 12.30 6.57
C THR A 271 -22.13 12.25 6.94
N ASN A 272 -22.47 12.16 8.24
CA ASN A 272 -23.83 11.89 8.74
C ASN A 272 -24.44 10.61 8.13
N ASP A 273 -23.59 9.60 7.94
CA ASP A 273 -23.90 8.33 7.26
C ASP A 273 -24.37 8.49 5.79
N GLY A 274 -24.22 9.69 5.22
CA GLY A 274 -24.45 9.94 3.80
C GLY A 274 -23.36 9.33 2.93
N VAL A 275 -23.71 8.91 1.72
CA VAL A 275 -22.78 8.41 0.70
C VAL A 275 -22.42 9.54 -0.24
N GLN A 276 -21.12 9.78 -0.44
CA GLN A 276 -20.63 10.81 -1.35
C GLN A 276 -19.72 10.15 -2.39
N ALA A 277 -20.19 10.11 -3.64
CA ALA A 277 -19.46 9.53 -4.75
C ALA A 277 -18.14 10.28 -5.00
N MET A 278 -17.08 9.52 -5.29
CA MET A 278 -15.78 10.04 -5.69
C MET A 278 -15.72 10.17 -7.22
N THR A 279 -14.90 11.09 -7.71
CA THR A 279 -14.57 11.23 -9.13
C THR A 279 -13.23 10.58 -9.43
N TYR A 280 -13.12 9.87 -10.55
CA TYR A 280 -11.89 9.24 -11.01
C TYR A 280 -11.18 10.08 -12.08
N THR A 281 -9.85 10.13 -12.02
CA THR A 281 -9.00 10.81 -13.01
C THR A 281 -8.03 9.82 -13.66
N SER A 282 -8.36 9.36 -14.88
CA SER A 282 -7.58 8.39 -15.67
C SER A 282 -6.08 8.71 -15.79
N PRO A 283 -5.64 9.94 -16.14
CA PRO A 283 -4.21 10.24 -16.30
C PRO A 283 -3.35 9.94 -15.07
N ASN A 284 -3.91 10.13 -13.87
CA ASN A 284 -3.21 9.92 -12.61
C ASN A 284 -3.64 8.61 -11.91
N LYS A 285 -4.70 7.97 -12.42
CA LYS A 285 -5.37 6.81 -11.82
C LYS A 285 -5.87 7.07 -10.39
N THR A 286 -6.35 8.27 -10.12
CA THR A 286 -6.72 8.71 -8.76
C THR A 286 -8.22 8.89 -8.57
N TRP A 287 -8.72 8.47 -7.41
CA TRP A 287 -10.06 8.79 -6.92
C TRP A 287 -10.01 9.99 -6.00
N SER A 288 -10.96 10.92 -6.14
CA SER A 288 -11.00 12.15 -5.35
C SER A 288 -12.41 12.55 -4.96
N VAL A 289 -12.55 13.22 -3.82
CA VAL A 289 -13.82 13.81 -3.36
C VAL A 289 -13.51 15.04 -2.52
N THR A 290 -14.32 16.08 -2.69
CA THR A 290 -14.32 17.25 -1.79
C THR A 290 -15.57 17.16 -0.93
N ALA A 291 -15.40 17.04 0.38
CA ALA A 291 -16.47 16.79 1.33
C ALA A 291 -16.39 17.71 2.54
N ASN A 292 -17.55 18.15 3.04
CA ASN A 292 -17.65 18.77 4.36
C ASN A 292 -17.85 17.67 5.39
N LEU A 293 -16.94 17.58 6.35
CA LEU A 293 -16.90 16.50 7.34
C LEU A 293 -17.17 17.03 8.74
N SER A 294 -17.95 16.27 9.49
CA SER A 294 -18.11 16.44 10.94
C SER A 294 -17.10 15.55 11.69
N ALA A 295 -16.91 15.80 12.98
CA ALA A 295 -16.12 14.90 13.81
C ALA A 295 -16.77 13.50 13.82
N GLY A 296 -16.00 12.47 13.47
CA GLY A 296 -16.51 11.11 13.32
C GLY A 296 -15.58 10.23 12.50
N ASN A 297 -16.10 9.09 12.03
CA ASN A 297 -15.36 8.12 11.24
C ASN A 297 -15.72 8.23 9.76
N ILE A 298 -14.75 7.95 8.90
CA ILE A 298 -14.91 7.81 7.45
C ILE A 298 -14.56 6.38 7.06
N ARG A 299 -15.31 5.83 6.11
CA ARG A 299 -15.00 4.60 5.39
C ARG A 299 -15.17 4.83 3.90
N PHE A 300 -14.44 4.06 3.11
CA PHE A 300 -14.61 3.98 1.67
C PHE A 300 -15.54 2.82 1.36
N ILE A 301 -16.48 3.05 0.46
CA ILE A 301 -17.39 2.02 -0.04
C ILE A 301 -17.49 2.10 -1.55
N THR A 302 -17.87 1.00 -2.20
CA THR A 302 -18.34 1.08 -3.59
C THR A 302 -19.85 1.33 -3.62
N ILE A 303 -20.29 2.14 -4.57
CA ILE A 303 -21.69 2.26 -4.97
C ILE A 303 -21.95 1.13 -5.99
N PRO A 304 -22.94 0.25 -5.76
CA PRO A 304 -23.36 -0.73 -6.75
C PRO A 304 -23.71 -0.06 -8.08
N ILE A 305 -23.15 -0.54 -9.20
CA ILE A 305 -23.53 -0.05 -10.52
C ILE A 305 -24.94 -0.54 -10.86
N SER A 306 -25.18 -1.83 -10.62
CA SER A 306 -26.47 -2.51 -10.76
C SER A 306 -26.96 -3.06 -9.41
N GLU A 307 -28.27 -3.29 -9.28
CA GLU A 307 -28.84 -3.90 -8.08
C GLU A 307 -28.26 -5.32 -7.88
N GLY A 308 -27.74 -5.58 -6.68
CA GLY A 308 -27.14 -6.87 -6.32
C GLY A 308 -25.63 -6.96 -6.53
N ASP A 309 -24.99 -5.92 -7.11
CA ASP A 309 -23.53 -5.90 -7.21
C ASP A 309 -22.87 -5.96 -5.83
N PRO A 310 -21.75 -6.70 -5.68
CA PRO A 310 -20.97 -6.71 -4.45
C PRO A 310 -20.54 -5.31 -4.00
N ILE A 311 -20.71 -5.04 -2.70
CA ILE A 311 -20.23 -3.80 -2.07
C ILE A 311 -18.90 -4.10 -1.38
N ILE A 312 -17.86 -3.36 -1.76
CA ILE A 312 -16.57 -3.36 -1.08
C ILE A 312 -16.60 -2.27 -0.02
N THR A 313 -16.05 -2.55 1.16
CA THR A 313 -15.89 -1.56 2.24
C THR A 313 -14.47 -1.60 2.77
N TYR A 314 -13.83 -0.44 2.84
CA TYR A 314 -12.53 -0.24 3.48
C TYR A 314 -12.63 0.81 4.60
N GLY A 315 -11.95 0.56 5.71
CA GLY A 315 -12.03 1.36 6.94
C GLY A 315 -12.90 0.67 8.00
N MET A 316 -12.35 0.48 9.21
CA MET A 316 -13.01 -0.28 10.28
C MET A 316 -14.07 0.55 11.02
N ALA A 317 -15.19 -0.10 11.35
CA ALA A 317 -16.26 0.45 12.19
C ALA A 317 -15.89 0.55 13.68
N SER A 318 -14.79 -0.05 14.14
CA SER A 318 -14.43 -0.07 15.55
C SER A 318 -12.95 -0.42 15.79
N LYS A 319 -12.09 0.61 15.87
CA LYS A 319 -10.95 0.78 16.80
C LYS A 319 -9.90 1.76 16.24
N THR A 320 -9.80 2.92 16.92
CA THR A 320 -8.60 3.73 17.21
C THR A 320 -7.59 4.05 16.10
N HIS A 321 -7.56 5.36 15.79
CA HIS A 321 -6.50 6.20 15.21
C HIS A 321 -6.22 6.14 13.70
N LEU A 322 -6.64 7.20 13.01
CA LEU A 322 -5.80 7.85 12.01
C LEU A 322 -4.97 8.89 12.77
N SER A 323 -3.68 8.62 13.03
CA SER A 323 -2.79 9.64 13.59
C SER A 323 -2.41 10.63 12.50
N GLU A 324 -2.47 11.92 12.83
CA GLU A 324 -2.18 13.09 11.99
C GLU A 324 -0.70 13.13 11.53
N THR A 325 -0.29 12.24 10.63
CA THR A 325 0.92 12.41 9.79
C THR A 325 0.76 11.79 8.41
N GLY A 326 -0.47 11.72 7.89
CA GLY A 326 -0.76 11.16 6.58
C GLY A 326 -0.81 12.22 5.49
N ASN A 327 0.34 12.55 4.89
CA ASN A 327 0.30 12.94 3.48
C ASN A 327 -0.05 11.67 2.71
N VAL A 328 -1.34 11.46 2.48
CA VAL A 328 -1.81 10.47 1.53
C VAL A 328 -1.99 11.20 0.20
N ILE A 329 -0.95 11.12 -0.63
CA ILE A 329 -1.13 11.25 -2.08
C ILE A 329 -1.46 9.84 -2.54
N ILE A 330 -2.72 9.61 -2.93
CA ILE A 330 -3.05 8.53 -3.88
C ILE A 330 -2.89 9.16 -5.26
#